data_AF-A0AA38C7B1-F1
#
_entry.id   AF-A0AA38C7B1-F1
#
_cell.length_a   1.000
_cell.length_b   1.000
_cell.length_c   1.000
_cell.angle_alpha   90.00
_cell.angle_beta   90.00
_cell.angle_gamma   90.00
#
_symmetry.space_group_name_H-M   'P 1'
#
loop_
_entity.id
_entity.type
_entity.pdbx_description
1 polymer ?
#
loop_
_entity_poly.entity_id
_entity_poly.type
_entity_poly.pdbx_seq_one_letter_code
_entity_poly.pdbx_strand_id
1 'polypeptide(L)'
;PIPASGLECMYNGGATSYKHVVGSTLGVVLKEDVNLLPEEFRTGVFAEKFERRAKAASRTWKREYPQGNLMHLAPIGVVKGGFNFSLQDKRILGVVHEVKDEDNIKQDLSIDVYGRKKQEREAEKKDDESLISALYNV
;
A
#
# COMPACT_ATOMS: atom_id res chain seq x y z
N PRO A 1 9.08 -9.92 1.21
CA PRO A 1 10.35 -9.52 1.85
C PRO A 1 10.22 -8.12 2.47
N ILE A 2 10.71 -7.94 3.71
CA ILE A 2 10.53 -6.72 4.49
C ILE A 2 11.90 -6.00 4.62
N PRO A 3 11.98 -4.69 4.31
CA PRO A 3 13.19 -3.90 4.54
C PRO A 3 13.37 -3.59 6.03
N ALA A 4 14.60 -3.31 6.46
CA ALA A 4 14.93 -3.06 7.86
C ALA A 4 14.06 -1.96 8.52
N SER A 5 13.88 -0.82 7.85
CA SER A 5 13.03 0.28 8.34
C SER A 5 11.55 -0.11 8.45
N GLY A 6 11.09 -1.03 7.59
CA GLY A 6 9.73 -1.56 7.65
C GLY A 6 9.50 -2.38 8.91
N LEU A 7 10.47 -3.23 9.28
CA LEU A 7 10.37 -4.01 10.52
C LEU A 7 10.42 -3.11 11.75
N GLU A 8 11.30 -2.12 11.75
CA GLU A 8 11.41 -1.14 12.83
C GLU A 8 10.09 -0.38 13.05
N CYS A 9 9.46 0.09 11.98
CA CYS A 9 8.15 0.76 12.06
C CYS A 9 7.06 -0.17 12.62
N MET A 10 7.02 -1.43 12.17
CA MET A 10 6.09 -2.43 12.71
C MET A 10 6.33 -2.70 14.20
N TYR A 11 7.60 -2.74 14.62
CA TYR A 11 7.97 -2.96 16.01
C TYR A 11 7.56 -1.79 16.91
N ASN A 12 7.65 -0.56 16.40
CA ASN A 12 7.20 0.65 17.10
C ASN A 12 5.67 0.82 17.13
N GLY A 13 4.90 -0.20 16.73
CA GLY A 13 3.42 -0.20 16.80
C GLY A 13 2.74 0.34 15.54
N GLY A 14 3.47 0.59 14.45
CA GLY A 14 2.89 0.97 13.18
C GLY A 14 1.89 -0.07 12.67
N ALA A 15 0.73 0.39 12.19
CA ALA A 15 -0.29 -0.48 11.62
C ALA A 15 0.27 -1.24 10.41
N THR A 16 0.02 -2.55 10.35
CA THR A 16 0.62 -3.42 9.35
C THR A 16 -0.34 -4.49 8.86
N SER A 17 -0.11 -4.97 7.64
CA SER A 17 -0.80 -6.13 7.08
C SER A 17 -0.06 -7.44 7.31
N TYR A 18 1.11 -7.42 7.98
CA TYR A 18 1.91 -8.61 8.26
C TYR A 18 1.50 -9.23 9.60
N LYS A 19 1.11 -10.51 9.58
CA LYS A 19 0.80 -11.28 10.80
C LYS A 19 2.04 -11.88 11.45
N HIS A 20 2.92 -12.42 10.63
CA HIS A 20 4.15 -13.09 11.04
C HIS A 20 5.34 -12.58 10.25
N VAL A 21 6.51 -12.56 10.88
CA VAL A 21 7.81 -12.24 10.29
C VAL A 21 8.80 -13.31 10.73
N VAL A 22 9.68 -13.74 9.82
CA VAL A 22 10.77 -14.67 10.13
C VAL A 22 12.09 -14.14 9.56
N GLY A 23 13.17 -14.25 10.32
CA GLY A 23 14.52 -14.04 9.80
C GLY A 23 14.97 -15.24 8.96
N SER A 24 15.47 -15.01 7.76
CA SER A 24 16.01 -16.08 6.90
C SER A 24 17.14 -15.57 6.01
N THR A 25 17.93 -16.49 5.47
CA THR A 25 19.04 -16.15 4.56
C THR A 25 18.54 -16.03 3.12
N LEU A 26 19.18 -15.16 2.35
CA LEU A 26 18.83 -14.95 0.95
C LEU A 26 18.92 -16.26 0.13
N GLY A 27 19.90 -17.13 0.42
CA GLY A 27 20.08 -18.40 -0.29
C GLY A 27 18.94 -19.41 -0.07
N VAL A 28 18.27 -19.38 1.08
CA VAL A 28 17.09 -20.21 1.35
C VAL A 28 15.87 -19.62 0.69
N VAL A 29 15.66 -18.31 0.88
CA VAL A 29 14.45 -17.61 0.43
C VAL A 29 14.36 -17.53 -1.10
N LEU A 30 15.50 -17.46 -1.81
CA LEU A 30 15.52 -17.43 -3.28
C LEU A 30 15.20 -18.76 -3.95
N LYS A 31 15.14 -19.87 -3.21
CA LYS A 31 14.66 -21.15 -3.77
C LYS A 31 13.16 -21.17 -3.99
N GLU A 32 12.44 -20.19 -3.43
CA GLU A 32 10.98 -20.04 -3.51
C GLU A 32 10.21 -21.33 -3.16
N ASP A 33 10.80 -22.14 -2.27
CA ASP A 33 10.18 -23.36 -1.74
C ASP A 33 9.53 -23.05 -0.40
N VAL A 34 8.22 -23.17 -0.37
CA VAL A 34 7.38 -22.93 0.81
C VAL A 34 7.69 -23.92 1.93
N ASN A 35 8.17 -25.13 1.62
CA ASN A 35 8.50 -26.15 2.61
C ASN A 35 9.73 -25.82 3.45
N LEU A 36 10.61 -24.93 2.96
CA LEU A 36 11.79 -24.46 3.67
C LEU A 36 11.45 -23.35 4.69
N LEU A 37 10.21 -22.86 4.70
CA LEU A 37 9.74 -21.85 5.63
C LEU A 37 9.04 -22.49 6.83
N PRO A 38 8.95 -21.77 7.96
CA PRO A 38 8.17 -22.19 9.11
C PRO A 38 6.70 -22.47 8.75
N GLU A 39 6.03 -23.26 9.59
CA GLU A 39 4.68 -23.76 9.34
C GLU A 39 3.66 -22.64 9.08
N GLU A 40 3.82 -21.50 9.75
CA GLU A 40 2.97 -20.31 9.65
C GLU A 40 3.00 -19.67 8.25
N PHE A 41 4.01 -19.99 7.44
CA PHE A 41 4.16 -19.49 6.07
C PHE A 41 3.73 -20.50 5.01
N ARG A 42 3.39 -21.75 5.40
CA ARG A 42 3.11 -22.83 4.44
C ARG A 42 1.88 -22.61 3.56
N THR A 43 0.92 -21.82 4.04
CA THR A 43 -0.29 -21.48 3.30
C THR A 43 -0.13 -20.22 2.43
N GLY A 44 1.04 -19.58 2.48
CA GLY A 44 1.30 -18.32 1.78
C GLY A 44 1.76 -18.54 0.34
N VAL A 45 1.65 -17.49 -0.47
CA VAL A 45 2.21 -17.42 -1.83
C VAL A 45 3.29 -16.35 -1.87
N PHE A 46 4.35 -16.59 -2.64
CA PHE A 46 5.40 -15.59 -2.86
C PHE A 46 4.85 -14.39 -3.63
N ALA A 47 5.33 -13.19 -3.28
CA ALA A 47 4.86 -11.96 -3.90
C ALA A 47 5.37 -11.82 -5.35
N GLU A 48 4.72 -11.00 -6.18
CA GLU A 48 5.22 -10.73 -7.53
C GLU A 48 6.66 -10.15 -7.50
N LYS A 49 7.49 -10.60 -8.45
CA LYS A 49 8.91 -10.22 -8.59
C LYS A 49 9.70 -10.43 -7.28
N PHE A 50 9.40 -11.53 -6.58
CA PHE A 50 9.92 -11.80 -5.25
C PHE A 50 11.44 -11.75 -5.19
N GLU A 51 12.15 -12.44 -6.09
CA GLU A 51 13.61 -12.44 -6.16
C GLU A 51 14.20 -11.02 -6.16
N ARG A 52 13.73 -10.15 -7.07
CA ARG A 52 14.22 -8.75 -7.17
C ARG A 52 13.96 -7.98 -5.88
N ARG A 53 12.78 -8.15 -5.29
CA ARG A 53 12.38 -7.48 -4.05
C ARG A 53 13.15 -8.01 -2.84
N ALA A 54 13.45 -9.30 -2.80
CA ALA A 54 14.22 -9.94 -1.75
C ALA A 54 15.68 -9.48 -1.79
N LYS A 55 16.28 -9.41 -2.99
CA LYS A 55 17.62 -8.82 -3.20
C LYS A 55 17.66 -7.34 -2.80
N ALA A 56 16.62 -6.55 -3.11
CA ALA A 56 16.55 -5.16 -2.71
C ALA A 56 16.41 -5.01 -1.18
N ALA A 57 15.52 -5.77 -0.55
CA ALA A 57 15.31 -5.75 0.90
C ALA A 57 16.56 -6.20 1.66
N SER A 58 17.24 -7.27 1.24
CA SER A 58 18.44 -7.78 1.90
C SER A 58 19.58 -6.75 1.94
N ARG A 59 19.70 -5.85 0.95
CA ARG A 59 20.66 -4.75 0.98
C ARG A 59 20.43 -3.79 2.14
N THR A 60 19.17 -3.58 2.56
CA THR A 60 18.86 -2.71 3.69
C THR A 60 19.40 -3.28 5.00
N TRP A 61 19.40 -4.62 5.13
CA TRP A 61 19.90 -5.32 6.31
C TRP A 61 21.42 -5.31 6.46
N LYS A 62 22.18 -5.05 5.39
CA LYS A 62 23.65 -4.97 5.45
C LYS A 62 24.19 -3.67 6.05
N ARG A 63 23.35 -2.68 6.30
CA ARG A 63 23.76 -1.40 6.89
C ARG A 63 24.13 -1.60 8.37
N GLU A 64 25.01 -0.76 8.88
CA GLU A 64 25.49 -0.85 10.28
C GLU A 64 24.34 -0.76 11.29
N TYR A 65 23.41 0.18 11.10
CA TYR A 65 22.29 0.39 12.01
C TYR A 65 21.41 -0.87 12.18
N PRO A 66 20.89 -1.51 11.10
CA PRO A 66 20.17 -2.78 11.22
C PRO A 66 20.99 -3.92 11.84
N GLN A 67 22.29 -4.01 11.52
CA GLN A 67 23.17 -5.05 12.07
C GLN A 67 23.35 -4.91 13.59
N GLY A 68 23.50 -3.68 14.09
CA GLY A 68 23.64 -3.41 15.52
C GLY A 68 22.31 -3.42 16.30
N ASN A 69 21.24 -2.88 15.71
CA ASN A 69 20.04 -2.53 16.47
C ASN A 69 18.81 -3.36 16.13
N LEU A 70 18.72 -4.01 14.96
CA LEU A 70 17.47 -4.65 14.53
C LEU A 70 17.56 -6.18 14.46
N MET A 71 18.75 -6.77 14.56
CA MET A 71 18.92 -8.23 14.45
C MET A 71 18.19 -9.02 15.53
N HIS A 72 18.05 -8.45 16.73
CA HIS A 72 17.27 -9.06 17.81
C HIS A 72 15.76 -9.11 17.51
N LEU A 73 15.27 -8.26 16.59
CA LEU A 73 13.86 -8.21 16.21
C LEU A 73 13.48 -9.29 15.19
N ALA A 74 14.44 -9.75 14.39
CA ALA A 74 14.24 -10.82 13.40
C ALA A 74 15.42 -11.83 13.42
N PRO A 75 15.55 -12.62 14.50
CA PRO A 75 16.55 -13.69 14.52
C PRO A 75 16.27 -14.71 13.42
N ILE A 76 17.33 -15.31 12.88
CA ILE A 76 17.19 -16.33 11.84
C ILE A 76 16.45 -17.55 12.40
N GLY A 77 15.42 -18.01 11.69
CA GLY A 77 14.60 -19.16 12.05
C GLY A 77 13.55 -18.90 13.11
N VAL A 78 13.54 -17.72 13.74
CA VAL A 78 12.54 -17.38 14.77
C VAL A 78 11.37 -16.65 14.12
N VAL A 79 10.17 -17.22 14.29
CA VAL A 79 8.93 -16.58 13.88
C VAL A 79 8.50 -15.61 14.96
N LYS A 80 8.27 -14.36 14.55
CA LYS A 80 7.73 -13.30 15.40
C LYS A 80 6.36 -12.88 14.89
N GLY A 81 5.40 -12.76 15.79
CA GLY A 81 4.05 -12.27 15.53
C GLY A 81 3.65 -11.17 16.51
N GLY A 82 2.34 -10.90 16.60
CA GLY A 82 1.80 -9.93 17.57
C GLY A 82 1.98 -8.46 17.16
N PHE A 83 2.15 -8.19 15.87
CA PHE A 83 2.17 -6.82 15.35
C PHE A 83 0.78 -6.19 15.37
N ASN A 84 0.71 -4.85 15.29
CA ASN A 84 -0.53 -4.09 15.15
C ASN A 84 -1.19 -4.36 13.79
N PHE A 85 -1.87 -5.50 13.67
CA PHE A 85 -2.46 -5.96 12.43
C PHE A 85 -3.77 -5.20 12.14
N SER A 86 -3.82 -4.52 10.99
CA SER A 86 -5.01 -3.82 10.52
C SER A 86 -5.26 -4.09 9.04
N LEU A 87 -6.53 -4.29 8.69
CA LEU A 87 -7.01 -4.42 7.31
C LEU A 87 -7.87 -3.23 6.89
N GLN A 88 -8.02 -2.22 7.74
CA GLN A 88 -8.80 -1.01 7.43
C GLN A 88 -8.04 -0.14 6.43
N ASP A 89 -6.77 0.18 6.74
CA ASP A 89 -5.91 1.02 5.89
C ASP A 89 -5.05 0.16 4.96
N LYS A 90 -5.67 -0.45 3.93
CA LYS A 90 -4.92 -1.25 2.95
C LYS A 90 -4.12 -0.34 2.02
N ARG A 91 -2.80 -0.53 1.97
CA ARG A 91 -1.98 0.00 0.88
C ARG A 91 -2.40 -0.68 -0.42
N ILE A 92 -3.03 0.06 -1.33
CA ILE A 92 -3.40 -0.49 -2.63
C ILE A 92 -2.12 -0.61 -3.47
N LEU A 93 -1.65 -1.84 -3.68
CA LEU A 93 -0.46 -2.13 -4.47
C LEU A 93 -0.85 -2.21 -5.95
N GLY A 94 -0.10 -1.52 -6.82
CA GLY A 94 -0.32 -1.58 -8.26
C GLY A 94 -1.48 -0.74 -8.79
N VAL A 95 -1.97 0.24 -8.02
CA VAL A 95 -2.86 1.27 -8.58
C VAL A 95 -2.11 2.02 -9.65
N VAL A 96 -2.56 1.87 -10.89
CA VAL A 96 -2.20 2.78 -11.96
C VAL A 96 -3.02 4.04 -11.72
N HIS A 97 -2.35 5.11 -11.31
CA HIS A 97 -2.98 6.43 -11.26
C HIS A 97 -3.14 6.91 -12.71
N GLU A 98 -4.31 6.68 -13.29
CA GLU A 98 -4.73 7.35 -14.52
C GLU A 98 -5.15 8.76 -14.17
N VAL A 99 -4.30 9.74 -14.50
CA VAL A 99 -4.61 11.15 -14.31
C VAL A 99 -5.65 11.56 -15.34
N LYS A 100 -6.83 11.96 -14.87
CA LYS A 100 -7.87 12.52 -15.73
C LYS A 100 -7.81 14.05 -15.72
N ASP A 101 -8.40 14.69 -16.72
CA ASP A 101 -8.52 16.15 -16.75
C ASP A 101 -9.36 16.68 -15.57
N GLU A 102 -10.25 15.85 -15.01
CA GLU A 102 -10.98 16.15 -13.80
C GLU A 102 -10.08 16.26 -12.55
N ASP A 103 -8.96 15.53 -12.50
CA ASP A 103 -7.98 15.58 -11.40
C ASP A 103 -7.16 16.89 -11.40
N ASN A 104 -7.23 17.67 -12.49
CA ASN A 104 -6.54 18.95 -12.60
C ASN A 104 -7.30 20.02 -11.80
N ILE A 105 -7.08 20.04 -10.48
CA ILE A 105 -7.59 21.08 -9.58
C ILE A 105 -6.60 22.25 -9.60
N LYS A 106 -7.04 23.44 -10.03
CA LYS A 106 -6.20 24.64 -10.00
C LYS A 106 -5.97 25.08 -8.56
N GLN A 107 -4.73 25.48 -8.27
CA GLN A 107 -4.37 26.04 -6.97
C GLN A 107 -5.07 27.37 -6.69
N ASP A 108 -5.44 28.11 -7.75
CA ASP A 108 -6.24 29.33 -7.67
C ASP A 108 -7.63 29.07 -8.29
N LEU A 109 -8.65 29.08 -7.43
CA LEU A 109 -10.05 28.84 -7.78
C LEU A 109 -10.75 30.04 -8.44
N SER A 110 -10.07 31.20 -8.49
CA SER A 110 -10.61 32.41 -9.11
C SER A 110 -10.55 32.37 -10.65
N ILE A 111 -9.60 31.62 -11.21
CA ILE A 111 -9.36 31.53 -12.65
C ILE A 111 -9.98 30.24 -13.21
N ASP A 112 -11.10 30.38 -13.91
CA ASP A 112 -11.78 29.26 -14.59
C ASP A 112 -11.46 29.23 -16.09
N VAL A 113 -10.33 28.62 -16.44
CA VAL A 113 -9.87 28.48 -17.85
C VAL A 113 -10.68 27.42 -18.61
N TYR A 114 -11.22 26.43 -17.89
CA TYR A 114 -11.91 25.29 -18.50
C TYR A 114 -13.43 25.46 -18.54
N GLY A 115 -13.96 26.59 -18.05
CA GLY A 115 -15.39 26.90 -18.05
C GLY A 115 -16.21 26.00 -17.14
N ARG A 116 -15.62 25.46 -16.08
CA ARG A 116 -16.28 24.53 -15.14
C ARG A 116 -17.50 25.18 -14.47
N LYS A 117 -17.40 26.45 -14.08
CA LYS A 117 -18.53 27.20 -13.50
C LYS A 117 -19.67 27.40 -14.50
N LYS A 118 -19.39 27.38 -15.80
CA LYS A 118 -20.41 27.48 -16.84
C LYS A 118 -21.12 26.13 -17.00
N GLN A 119 -20.38 25.02 -17.02
CA GLN A 119 -20.93 23.67 -17.09
C GLN A 119 -21.76 23.32 -15.86
N GLU A 120 -21.31 23.68 -14.65
CA GLU A 120 -22.07 23.50 -13.40
C GLU A 120 -23.40 24.25 -13.44
N ARG A 121 -23.40 25.53 -13.83
CA ARG A 121 -24.64 26.32 -13.96
C ARG A 121 -25.57 25.80 -15.05
N GLU A 122 -25.03 25.24 -16.13
CA GLU A 122 -25.83 24.63 -17.20
C GLU A 122 -26.43 23.29 -16.76
N ALA A 123 -25.73 22.53 -15.91
CA ALA A 123 -26.25 21.33 -15.29
C ALA A 123 -27.36 21.67 -14.27
N GLU A 124 -27.12 22.63 -13.37
CA GLU A 124 -28.12 23.09 -12.40
C GLU A 124 -29.41 23.57 -13.09
N LYS A 125 -29.30 24.34 -14.18
CA LYS A 125 -30.47 24.77 -14.96
C LYS A 125 -31.24 23.62 -15.58
N LYS A 126 -30.55 22.59 -16.06
CA LYS A 126 -31.21 21.40 -16.63
C LYS A 126 -31.92 20.59 -15.54
N ASP A 127 -31.32 20.50 -14.36
CA ASP A 127 -31.92 19.82 -13.22
C ASP A 127 -33.16 20.58 -12.75
N ASP A 128 -33.10 21.92 -12.64
CA ASP A 128 -34.25 22.76 -12.33
C ASP A 128 -35.36 22.65 -13.39
N GLU A 129 -35.02 22.69 -14.67
CA GLU A 129 -35.97 22.50 -15.77
C GLU A 129 -36.63 21.11 -15.72
N SER A 130 -35.87 20.07 -15.34
CA SER A 130 -36.40 18.71 -15.18
C SER A 130 -37.38 18.59 -14.00
N LEU A 131 -37.08 19.25 -12.87
CA LEU A 131 -37.94 19.29 -11.70
C LEU A 131 -39.22 20.07 -11.98
N ILE A 132 -39.10 21.20 -12.66
CA ILE A 132 -40.24 22.01 -13.12
C ILE A 132 -41.10 21.19 -14.08
N SER A 133 -40.52 20.51 -15.06
CA SER A 133 -41.26 19.65 -15.99
C SER A 133 -41.98 18.51 -15.26
N ALA A 134 -41.38 17.92 -14.23
CA ALA A 134 -42.01 16.87 -13.42
C ALA A 134 -43.21 17.38 -12.60
N LEU A 135 -43.18 18.64 -12.14
CA LEU A 135 -44.28 19.29 -11.41
C LEU A 135 -45.51 19.58 -12.30
N TYR A 136 -45.30 19.88 -13.58
CA TYR A 136 -46.37 20.21 -14.53
C TYR A 136 -46.92 19.00 -15.31
N ASN A 137 -46.32 17.81 -15.16
CA ASN A 137 -46.77 16.57 -15.80
C ASN A 137 -47.64 15.68 -14.87
N VAL A 138 -48.32 16.27 -13.88
CA VAL A 138 -49.32 15.62 -13.01
C VAL A 138 -50.74 15.91 -13.50
#